data_AF-A0A967ENF6-F1
#
_entry.id   AF-A0A967ENF6-F1
#
_cell.length_a   1.000
_cell.length_b   1.000
_cell.length_c   1.000
_cell.angle_alpha   90.00
_cell.angle_beta   90.00
_cell.angle_gamma   90.00
#
_symmetry.space_group_name_H-M   'P 1'
#
loop_
_entity.id
_entity.type
_entity.pdbx_description
1 polymer ?
#
loop_
_entity_poly.entity_id
_entity_poly.type
_entity_poly.pdbx_seq_one_letter_code
_entity_poly.pdbx_strand_id
1 'polypeptide(L)'
;MMEECDCTDGKHGMKSAESVVKDSNGAVLSDGDDVVLIKDLTLRGSSKTFKRGTKASKIKLTDNPEEVDCKLEGTAIVLRVEFLKKI
;
A
#
# COMPACT_ATOMS: atom_id res chain seq x y z
N MET A 1 34.54 -19.49 37.02
CA MET A 1 34.46 -20.32 35.79
C MET A 1 33.02 -20.78 35.71
N MET A 2 32.19 -20.39 34.76
CA MET A 2 32.31 -19.61 33.52
C MET A 2 30.82 -19.31 33.20
N GLU A 3 30.38 -18.07 33.36
CA GLU A 3 30.19 -17.09 32.27
C GLU A 3 28.72 -17.10 31.80
N GLU A 4 28.09 -15.93 31.88
CA GLU A 4 26.73 -15.68 31.41
C GLU A 4 26.66 -15.88 29.90
N CYS A 5 25.58 -16.45 29.39
CA CYS A 5 25.16 -16.17 28.02
C CYS A 5 23.67 -15.87 28.01
N ASP A 6 23.43 -14.57 28.17
CA ASP A 6 22.33 -13.81 27.63
C ASP A 6 22.17 -14.12 26.12
N CYS A 7 21.01 -14.63 25.72
CA CYS A 7 20.62 -14.71 24.32
C CYS A 7 19.53 -13.68 24.06
N THR A 8 19.87 -12.38 24.14
CA THR A 8 19.21 -11.38 23.33
C THR A 8 19.32 -11.77 21.85
N ASP A 9 18.24 -12.28 21.25
CA ASP A 9 18.01 -12.13 19.82
C ASP A 9 16.51 -11.91 19.59
N GLY A 10 16.15 -10.63 19.52
CA GLY A 10 14.88 -10.22 18.99
C GLY A 10 14.85 -10.50 17.50
N LYS A 11 13.96 -11.41 17.07
CA LYS A 11 13.41 -11.38 15.72
C LYS A 11 11.89 -11.51 15.78
N HIS A 12 11.30 -10.35 16.05
CA HIS A 12 9.96 -10.01 15.64
C HIS A 12 9.84 -10.18 14.12
N GLY A 13 8.77 -10.85 13.68
CA GLY A 13 8.40 -10.94 12.27
C GLY A 13 8.27 -12.36 11.78
N MET A 14 7.41 -13.15 12.41
CA MET A 14 6.88 -14.38 11.82
C MET A 14 6.23 -14.01 10.49
N LYS A 15 6.78 -14.56 9.42
CA LYS A 15 6.25 -14.53 8.06
C LYS A 15 4.93 -15.31 8.05
N SER A 16 3.84 -14.62 8.34
CA SER A 16 2.54 -15.08 7.90
C SER A 16 2.44 -14.80 6.40
N ALA A 17 1.74 -15.69 5.69
CA ALA A 17 1.39 -15.51 4.29
C ALA A 17 0.36 -14.36 4.17
N GLU A 18 0.81 -13.15 4.49
CA GLU A 18 0.04 -11.93 4.48
C GLU A 18 0.47 -11.16 3.25
N SER A 19 -0.46 -10.83 2.36
CA SER A 19 -0.24 -10.17 1.09
C SER A 19 0.51 -8.85 1.30
N VAL A 20 1.84 -8.86 1.30
CA VAL A 20 2.66 -7.65 1.45
C VAL A 20 2.48 -6.84 0.16
N VAL A 21 1.48 -5.98 0.17
CA VAL A 21 1.17 -5.07 -0.93
C VAL A 21 2.24 -4.00 -0.95
N LYS A 22 2.91 -3.85 -2.08
CA LYS A 22 3.97 -2.86 -2.27
C LYS A 22 3.57 -1.87 -3.34
N ASP A 23 3.80 -0.58 -3.10
CA ASP A 23 3.58 0.44 -4.12
C ASP A 23 4.72 0.46 -5.16
N SER A 24 4.62 1.35 -6.14
CA SER A 24 5.61 1.55 -7.22
C SER A 24 7.05 1.78 -6.72
N ASN A 25 7.24 2.36 -5.53
CA ASN A 25 8.58 2.55 -4.92
C ASN A 25 9.02 1.40 -4.00
N GLY A 26 8.22 0.34 -3.87
CA GLY A 26 8.52 -0.78 -2.99
C GLY A 26 8.27 -0.52 -1.51
N ALA A 27 7.51 0.53 -1.14
CA ALA A 27 7.10 0.71 0.24
C ALA A 27 5.95 -0.23 0.57
N VAL A 28 5.95 -0.76 1.79
CA VAL A 28 4.88 -1.63 2.27
C VAL A 28 3.66 -0.76 2.56
N LEU A 29 2.57 -1.08 1.88
CA LEU A 29 1.27 -0.48 2.09
C LEU A 29 0.55 -1.25 3.20
N SER A 30 -0.10 -0.51 4.08
CA SER A 30 -0.92 -1.06 5.17
C SER A 30 -2.35 -0.58 4.98
N ASP A 31 -3.32 -1.30 5.54
CA ASP A 31 -4.70 -0.85 5.57
C ASP A 31 -4.81 0.54 6.25
N GLY A 32 -5.58 1.44 5.65
CA GLY A 32 -5.76 2.79 6.16
C GLY A 32 -4.66 3.79 5.81
N ASP A 33 -3.64 3.40 5.06
CA ASP A 33 -2.56 4.30 4.61
C ASP A 33 -3.02 5.26 3.48
N ASP A 34 -2.16 6.21 3.15
CA ASP A 34 -2.40 7.29 2.20
C ASP A 34 -1.44 7.17 1.02
N VAL A 35 -2.02 7.17 -0.18
CA VAL A 35 -1.24 7.07 -1.42
C VAL A 35 -1.55 8.22 -2.35
N VAL A 36 -0.60 8.51 -3.23
CA VAL A 36 -0.70 9.56 -4.24
C VAL A 36 -0.45 8.98 -5.62
N LEU A 37 -1.24 9.43 -6.58
CA LEU A 37 -1.08 9.06 -7.98
C LEU A 37 0.14 9.77 -8.59
N ILE A 38 1.08 8.99 -9.13
CA ILE A 38 2.29 9.52 -9.78
C ILE A 38 2.10 9.87 -11.25
N LYS A 39 1.04 9.37 -11.88
CA LYS A 39 0.69 9.59 -13.28
C LYS A 39 -0.75 10.07 -13.38
N ASP A 40 -1.09 10.74 -14.47
CA ASP A 40 -2.48 11.00 -14.81
C ASP A 40 -3.16 9.70 -15.25
N LEU A 41 -4.32 9.43 -14.65
CA LEU A 41 -5.15 8.30 -15.02
C LEU A 41 -6.53 8.83 -15.41
N THR A 42 -6.99 8.39 -16.59
CA THR A 42 -8.36 8.59 -17.04
C THR A 42 -9.12 7.29 -16.81
N LEU A 43 -10.09 7.33 -15.88
CA LEU A 43 -10.98 6.20 -15.67
C LEU A 43 -12.05 6.21 -16.76
N ARG A 44 -12.03 5.19 -17.63
CA ARG A 44 -13.14 4.95 -18.57
C ARG A 44 -14.37 4.56 -17.76
N GLY A 45 -15.27 5.53 -17.53
CA GLY A 45 -16.50 5.34 -16.76
C GLY A 45 -16.84 6.50 -15.81
N SER A 46 -15.94 7.45 -15.62
CA SER A 46 -16.21 8.67 -14.86
C SER A 46 -15.57 9.84 -15.59
N SER A 47 -16.29 10.95 -15.78
CA SER A 47 -15.74 12.19 -16.36
C SER A 47 -14.68 12.88 -15.48
N LYS A 48 -14.22 12.19 -14.43
CA LYS A 48 -13.16 12.63 -13.51
C LYS A 48 -11.83 12.09 -14.00
N THR A 49 -11.00 13.00 -14.50
CA THR A 49 -9.58 12.75 -14.73
C THR A 49 -8.83 12.93 -13.42
N PHE A 50 -8.22 11.86 -12.91
CA PHE A 50 -7.33 11.97 -11.76
C PHE A 50 -5.96 12.38 -12.27
N LYS A 51 -5.64 13.67 -12.10
CA LYS A 51 -4.32 14.19 -12.43
C LYS A 51 -3.27 13.62 -11.46
N ARG A 52 -2.02 13.58 -11.92
CA ARG A 52 -0.87 13.37 -11.05
C ARG A 52 -0.97 14.27 -9.82
N GLY A 53 -0.79 13.70 -8.64
CA GLY A 53 -0.93 14.40 -7.36
C GLY A 53 -2.28 14.22 -6.68
N THR A 54 -3.22 13.48 -7.28
CA THR A 54 -4.45 13.09 -6.58
C THR A 54 -4.10 12.15 -5.42
N LYS A 55 -4.48 12.54 -4.20
CA LYS A 55 -4.34 11.71 -2.98
C LYS A 55 -5.53 10.76 -2.87
N ALA A 56 -5.25 9.45 -2.84
CA ALA A 56 -6.21 8.44 -2.43
C ALA A 56 -5.95 8.08 -0.97
N SER A 57 -7.02 8.03 -0.18
CA SER A 57 -6.93 7.83 1.27
C SER A 57 -7.80 6.65 1.65
N LYS A 58 -7.52 6.04 2.81
CA LYS A 58 -8.17 4.79 3.25
C LYS A 58 -8.00 3.65 2.24
N ILE A 59 -6.75 3.28 1.96
CA ILE A 59 -6.50 2.08 1.18
C ILE A 59 -6.92 0.82 1.95
N LYS A 60 -7.44 -0.17 1.23
CA LYS A 60 -7.74 -1.50 1.72
C LYS A 60 -6.96 -2.50 0.89
N LEU A 61 -6.14 -3.28 1.59
CA LEU A 61 -5.43 -4.42 1.04
C LEU A 61 -6.47 -5.46 0.61
N THR A 62 -6.33 -5.98 -0.59
CA THR A 62 -7.16 -7.06 -1.15
C THR A 62 -6.33 -8.35 -1.17
N ASP A 63 -6.95 -9.48 -1.48
CA ASP A 63 -6.27 -10.75 -1.73
C ASP A 63 -5.16 -10.63 -2.81
N ASN A 64 -5.28 -9.65 -3.72
CA ASN A 64 -4.28 -9.39 -4.76
C ASN A 64 -3.28 -8.29 -4.35
N PRO A 65 -1.97 -8.55 -4.40
CA PRO A 65 -0.94 -7.57 -4.05
C PRO A 65 -0.66 -6.53 -5.14
N GLU A 66 -1.19 -6.73 -6.35
CA GLU A 66 -1.04 -5.80 -7.47
C GLU A 66 -2.19 -4.78 -7.57
N GLU A 67 -3.25 -5.00 -6.78
CA GLU A 67 -4.47 -4.20 -6.76
C GLU A 67 -4.69 -3.67 -5.35
N VAL A 68 -5.25 -2.48 -5.22
CA VAL A 68 -5.65 -1.93 -3.93
C VAL A 68 -6.95 -1.16 -4.09
N ASP A 69 -7.89 -1.39 -3.17
CA ASP A 69 -9.10 -0.60 -3.10
C ASP A 69 -8.75 0.69 -2.37
N CYS A 70 -9.04 1.84 -2.98
CA CYS A 70 -8.75 3.13 -2.38
C CYS A 70 -9.96 4.03 -2.49
N LYS A 71 -10.14 4.91 -1.50
CA LYS A 71 -11.23 5.86 -1.50
C LYS A 71 -10.76 7.21 -2.06
N LEU A 72 -11.33 7.57 -3.20
CA LEU A 72 -11.07 8.83 -3.90
C LEU A 72 -12.35 9.65 -3.94
N GLU A 73 -12.35 10.80 -3.28
CA GLU A 73 -13.45 11.78 -3.29
C GLU A 73 -14.83 11.16 -2.97
N GLY A 74 -14.87 10.19 -2.05
CA GLY A 74 -16.10 9.50 -1.64
C GLY A 74 -16.40 8.20 -2.37
N THR A 75 -15.74 7.94 -3.50
CA THR A 75 -15.92 6.72 -4.31
C THR A 75 -14.81 5.70 -4.00
N ALA A 76 -15.19 4.45 -3.76
CA ALA A 76 -14.23 3.35 -3.69
C ALA A 76 -13.87 2.92 -5.12
N ILE A 77 -12.58 2.95 -5.45
CA ILE A 77 -12.07 2.62 -6.78
C ILE A 77 -10.87 1.69 -6.58
N VAL A 78 -10.90 0.58 -7.30
CA VAL A 78 -9.76 -0.34 -7.36
C VAL A 78 -8.77 0.18 -8.39
N LEU A 79 -7.55 0.44 -7.92
CA LEU A 79 -6.44 0.87 -8.76
C LEU A 79 -5.27 -0.08 -8.57
N ARG A 80 -4.39 -0.15 -9.57
CA ARG A 80 -3.14 -0.90 -9.43
C ARG A 80 -2.11 -0.09 -8.65
N VAL A 81 -1.38 -0.79 -7.79
CA VAL A 81 -0.34 -0.22 -6.93
C VAL A 81 0.88 0.29 -7.71
N GLU A 82 1.05 -0.14 -8.96
CA GLU A 82 2.12 0.32 -9.86
C GLU A 82 2.05 1.83 -10.19
N PHE A 83 0.87 2.44 -10.07
CA PHE A 83 0.64 3.88 -10.33
C PHE A 83 0.48 4.70 -9.05
N LEU A 84 0.55 4.04 -7.90
CA LEU A 84 0.39 4.63 -6.59
C LEU A 84 1.76 4.78 -5.94
N LYS A 85 1.92 5.84 -5.17
CA LYS A 85 3.09 6.11 -4.34
C LYS A 85 2.62 6.39 -2.93
N LYS A 86 3.20 5.70 -1.95
CA LYS A 86 2.98 6.04 -0.54
C LYS A 86 3.53 7.44 -0.22
N ILE A 87 2.82 8.20 0.60
CA ILE A 87 3.26 9.52 1.09
C ILE A 87 4.00 9.42 2.42
#